data_AF-A0A936YTT8-F1
#
_entry.id   AF-A0A936YTT8-F1
#
_cell.length_a   1.000
_cell.length_b   1.000
_cell.length_c   1.000
_cell.angle_alpha   90.00
_cell.angle_beta   90.00
_cell.angle_gamma   90.00
#
_symmetry.space_group_name_H-M   'P 1'
#
loop_
_entity.id
_entity.type
_entity.pdbx_description
1 polymer ?
#
loop_
_entity_poly.entity_id
_entity_poly.type
_entity_poly.pdbx_seq_one_letter_code
_entity_poly.pdbx_strand_id
1 'polypeptide(L)'
;MSANAVLFGWNRSLPGREHLSAAHFQDFSAYLQEQIAGGAIESFEPVLIEPHGGVFNGFFLIKGTPQQLSTLTSSPDWVQHLIRAELHLEGASVWRAVVGAVVTERMGMWVQALPK
;
A
#
# COMPACT_ATOMS: atom_id res chain seq x y z
N MET A 1 9.95 12.79 -7.68
CA MET A 1 9.41 11.52 -7.14
C MET A 1 9.25 11.68 -5.64
N SER A 2 8.04 11.49 -5.12
CA SER A 2 7.80 11.54 -3.68
C SER A 2 8.61 10.48 -2.94
N ALA A 3 9.11 10.89 -1.77
CA ALA A 3 9.82 10.04 -0.82
C ALA A 3 8.89 9.41 0.23
N ASN A 4 7.57 9.60 0.11
CA ASN A 4 6.57 9.01 1.00
C ASN A 4 5.70 8.01 0.23
N ALA A 5 5.30 6.95 0.91
CA ALA A 5 4.46 5.93 0.35
C ALA A 5 3.44 5.38 1.36
N VAL A 6 2.37 4.80 0.81
CA VAL A 6 1.45 3.91 1.50
C VAL A 6 1.57 2.55 0.84
N LEU A 7 1.66 1.50 1.66
CA LEU A 7 1.55 0.12 1.21
C LEU A 7 0.17 -0.37 1.60
N PHE A 8 -0.60 -0.88 0.64
CA PHE A 8 -1.73 -1.76 0.92
C PHE A 8 -1.35 -3.18 0.52
N GLY A 9 -1.19 -4.06 1.49
CA GLY A 9 -0.67 -5.40 1.25
C GLY A 9 -1.54 -6.52 1.81
N TRP A 10 -1.19 -7.74 1.40
CA TRP A 10 -1.94 -8.95 1.69
C TRP A 10 -1.04 -10.19 1.77
N ASN A 11 -1.56 -11.23 2.42
CA ASN A 11 -0.97 -12.57 2.37
C ASN A 11 -1.52 -13.36 1.18
N ARG A 12 -2.80 -13.75 1.21
CA ARG A 12 -3.44 -14.58 0.18
C ARG A 12 -4.96 -14.38 0.19
N SER A 13 -5.62 -14.83 -0.87
CA SER A 13 -7.07 -14.97 -0.86
C SER A 13 -7.53 -16.00 0.17
N LEU A 14 -8.64 -15.72 0.83
CA LEU A 14 -9.35 -16.71 1.62
C LEU A 14 -9.87 -17.83 0.70
N PRO A 15 -9.79 -19.12 1.10
CA PRO A 15 -10.25 -20.23 0.28
C PRO A 15 -11.70 -20.05 -0.20
N GLY A 16 -11.94 -20.23 -1.50
CA GLY A 16 -13.25 -20.08 -2.13
C GLY A 16 -13.65 -18.63 -2.48
N ARG A 17 -12.81 -17.64 -2.16
CA ARG A 17 -13.03 -16.21 -2.44
C ARG A 17 -12.02 -15.62 -3.43
N GLU A 18 -11.30 -16.47 -4.16
CA GLU A 18 -10.25 -16.09 -5.10
C GLU A 18 -10.80 -15.21 -6.24
N HIS A 19 -12.00 -15.53 -6.73
CA HIS A 19 -12.68 -14.73 -7.76
C HIS A 19 -13.03 -13.31 -7.28
N LEU A 20 -13.45 -13.16 -6.02
CA LEU A 20 -13.69 -11.84 -5.40
C LEU A 20 -12.40 -11.04 -5.27
N SER A 21 -11.31 -11.74 -4.93
CA SER A 21 -9.98 -11.12 -4.85
C SER A 21 -9.50 -10.63 -6.20
N ALA A 22 -9.64 -11.45 -7.25
CA ALA A 22 -9.26 -11.08 -8.61
C ALA A 22 -10.03 -9.85 -9.09
N ALA A 23 -11.36 -9.82 -8.89
CA ALA A 23 -12.18 -8.66 -9.22
C ALA A 23 -11.75 -7.42 -8.41
N HIS A 24 -11.46 -7.58 -7.12
CA HIS A 24 -11.01 -6.46 -6.29
C HIS A 24 -9.64 -5.90 -6.67
N PHE A 25 -8.68 -6.72 -7.05
CA PHE A 25 -7.40 -6.20 -7.52
C PHE A 25 -7.54 -5.39 -8.82
N GLN A 26 -8.46 -5.78 -9.70
CA GLN A 26 -8.79 -5.01 -10.91
C GLN A 26 -9.45 -3.68 -10.56
N ASP A 27 -10.51 -3.71 -9.73
CA ASP A 27 -11.21 -2.50 -9.29
C ASP A 27 -10.28 -1.53 -8.56
N PHE A 28 -9.44 -2.05 -7.66
CA PHE A 28 -8.51 -1.22 -6.89
C PHE A 28 -7.41 -0.62 -7.78
N SER A 29 -6.93 -1.36 -8.78
CA SER A 29 -5.98 -0.81 -9.76
C SER A 29 -6.62 0.30 -10.58
N ALA A 30 -7.87 0.13 -11.02
CA ALA A 30 -8.61 1.17 -11.74
C ALA A 30 -8.83 2.42 -10.87
N TYR A 31 -9.27 2.23 -9.62
CA TYR A 31 -9.38 3.30 -8.64
C TYR A 31 -8.07 4.09 -8.50
N LEU A 32 -6.92 3.41 -8.32
CA LEU A 32 -5.63 4.10 -8.20
C LEU A 32 -5.22 4.84 -9.48
N GLN A 33 -5.58 4.33 -10.66
CA GLN A 33 -5.35 5.06 -11.92
C GLN A 33 -6.16 6.37 -11.97
N GLU A 34 -7.42 6.34 -11.51
CA GLU A 34 -8.24 7.56 -11.39
C GLU A 34 -7.63 8.55 -10.39
N GLN A 35 -7.08 8.05 -9.27
CA GLN A 35 -6.38 8.89 -8.30
C GLN A 35 -5.12 9.54 -8.88
N ILE A 36 -4.38 8.87 -9.77
CA ILE A 36 -3.28 9.48 -10.52
C ILE A 36 -3.81 10.57 -11.46
N ALA A 37 -4.84 10.25 -12.26
CA ALA A 37 -5.40 11.18 -13.23
C ALA A 37 -5.97 12.46 -12.57
N GLY A 38 -6.54 12.33 -11.37
CA GLY A 38 -7.02 13.44 -10.55
C GLY A 38 -5.93 14.16 -9.73
N GLY A 39 -4.68 13.72 -9.79
CA GLY A 39 -3.57 14.31 -9.02
C GLY A 39 -3.63 14.04 -7.50
N ALA A 40 -4.47 13.10 -7.06
CA ALA A 40 -4.59 12.71 -5.66
C ALA A 40 -3.40 11.87 -5.17
N ILE A 41 -2.72 11.17 -6.07
CA ILE A 41 -1.44 10.48 -5.84
C ILE A 41 -0.49 10.72 -7.02
N GLU A 42 0.80 10.43 -6.85
CA GLU A 42 1.79 10.60 -7.92
C GLU A 42 1.95 9.34 -8.78
N SER A 43 1.94 8.16 -8.15
CA SER A 43 2.12 6.87 -8.85
C SER A 43 1.73 5.71 -7.94
N PHE A 44 1.52 4.53 -8.52
CA PHE A 44 1.49 3.29 -7.77
C PHE A 44 2.14 2.14 -8.55
N GLU A 45 2.56 1.10 -7.84
CA GLU A 45 3.14 -0.12 -8.39
C GLU A 45 2.55 -1.35 -7.68
N PRO A 46 1.89 -2.27 -8.40
CA PRO A 46 1.57 -3.60 -7.87
C PRO A 46 2.85 -4.43 -7.78
N VAL A 47 3.14 -4.96 -6.59
CA VAL A 47 4.31 -5.80 -6.32
C VAL A 47 3.84 -7.16 -5.86
N LEU A 48 4.28 -8.21 -6.56
CA LEU A 48 4.13 -9.60 -6.15
C LEU A 48 5.48 -10.09 -5.64
N ILE A 49 5.47 -10.73 -4.48
CA ILE A 49 6.67 -11.26 -3.84
C ILE A 49 6.75 -12.75 -4.17
N GLU A 50 7.93 -13.21 -4.59
CA GLU A 50 8.17 -14.62 -4.83
C GLU A 50 7.93 -15.47 -3.56
N PRO A 51 7.61 -16.77 -3.70
CA PRO A 51 7.40 -17.65 -2.57
C PRO A 51 8.58 -17.65 -1.59
N HIS A 52 8.35 -17.21 -0.35
CA HIS A 52 9.37 -17.03 0.68
C HIS A 52 8.98 -17.62 2.04
N GLY A 53 7.84 -18.33 2.12
CA GLY A 53 7.34 -18.98 3.34
C GLY A 53 6.82 -18.02 4.42
N GLY A 54 6.80 -16.71 4.15
CA GLY A 54 6.26 -15.69 5.03
C GLY A 54 4.77 -15.43 4.81
N VAL A 55 4.29 -14.34 5.40
CA VAL A 55 2.86 -13.95 5.40
C VAL A 55 2.57 -12.71 4.55
N PHE A 56 3.52 -12.31 3.71
CA PHE A 56 3.44 -11.06 2.95
C PHE A 56 3.77 -11.30 1.47
N ASN A 57 2.78 -11.68 0.67
CA ASN A 57 3.02 -12.14 -0.70
C ASN A 57 2.76 -11.08 -1.77
N GLY A 58 2.12 -9.96 -1.42
CA GLY A 58 1.92 -8.88 -2.38
C GLY A 58 1.42 -7.59 -1.74
N PHE A 59 1.66 -6.49 -2.44
CA PHE A 59 1.21 -5.17 -2.04
C PHE A 59 1.13 -4.19 -3.21
N PHE A 60 0.31 -3.16 -3.06
CA PHE A 60 0.38 -1.94 -3.86
C PHE A 60 1.27 -0.93 -3.16
N LEU A 61 2.34 -0.49 -3.81
CA LEU A 61 3.18 0.61 -3.37
C LEU A 61 2.66 1.92 -3.96
N ILE A 62 2.03 2.76 -3.16
CA ILE A 62 1.37 3.99 -3.60
C ILE A 62 2.22 5.18 -3.15
N LYS A 63 2.67 6.03 -4.07
CA LYS A 63 3.56 7.17 -3.79
C LYS A 63 2.83 8.49 -3.97
N GLY A 64 3.12 9.44 -3.09
CA GLY A 64 2.56 10.79 -3.11
C GLY A 64 3.10 11.61 -1.96
N THR A 65 2.83 12.91 -1.92
CA THR A 65 3.17 13.77 -0.78
C THR A 65 2.49 13.28 0.52
N PRO A 66 3.00 13.64 1.71
CA PRO A 66 2.35 13.27 2.98
C PRO A 66 0.87 13.65 3.02
N GLN A 67 0.53 14.85 2.53
CA GLN A 67 -0.83 15.37 2.47
C GLN A 67 -1.70 14.54 1.53
N GLN A 68 -1.25 14.32 0.28
CA GLN A 68 -1.94 13.47 -0.69
C GLN A 68 -2.27 12.10 -0.11
N LEU A 69 -1.27 11.43 0.47
CA LEU A 69 -1.45 10.10 1.01
C LEU A 69 -2.34 10.10 2.25
N SER A 70 -2.29 11.13 3.11
CA SER A 70 -3.22 11.28 4.24
C SER A 70 -4.66 11.43 3.76
N THR A 71 -4.90 12.34 2.82
CA THR A 71 -6.21 12.57 2.20
C THR A 71 -6.76 11.29 1.56
N LEU A 72 -5.94 10.58 0.78
CA LEU A 72 -6.31 9.30 0.17
C LEU A 72 -6.79 8.31 1.23
N THR A 73 -5.97 8.05 2.25
CA THR A 73 -6.29 7.01 3.25
C THR A 73 -7.46 7.37 4.18
N SER A 74 -7.81 8.65 4.27
CA SER A 74 -9.00 9.12 4.99
C SER A 74 -10.27 9.16 4.13
N SER A 75 -10.15 8.94 2.82
CA SER A 75 -11.29 9.03 1.91
C SER A 75 -12.29 7.87 2.13
N PRO A 76 -13.60 8.11 1.97
CA PRO A 76 -14.61 7.05 2.08
C PRO A 76 -14.35 5.89 1.10
N ASP A 77 -13.98 6.20 -0.15
CA ASP A 77 -13.72 5.20 -1.19
C ASP A 77 -12.57 4.27 -0.80
N TRP A 78 -11.48 4.84 -0.27
CA TRP A 78 -10.36 4.06 0.25
C TRP A 78 -10.79 3.14 1.39
N VAL A 79 -11.55 3.66 2.36
CA VAL A 79 -12.03 2.87 3.51
C VAL A 79 -12.93 1.74 3.03
N GLN A 80 -13.79 1.98 2.03
CA GLN A 80 -14.63 0.95 1.44
C GLN A 80 -13.82 -0.16 0.78
N HIS A 81 -12.75 0.20 0.06
CA HIS A 81 -11.81 -0.80 -0.49
C HIS A 81 -11.16 -1.64 0.62
N LEU A 82 -10.70 -1.03 1.71
CA LEU A 82 -10.10 -1.78 2.82
C LEU A 82 -11.10 -2.75 3.49
N ILE A 83 -12.33 -2.29 3.75
CA ILE A 83 -13.39 -3.14 4.30
C ILE A 83 -13.65 -4.32 3.35
N ARG A 84 -13.72 -4.06 2.03
CA ARG A 84 -13.90 -5.11 1.04
C ARG A 84 -12.76 -6.11 1.04
N ALA A 85 -11.51 -5.64 1.17
CA ALA A 85 -10.33 -6.48 1.24
C ALA A 85 -10.38 -7.46 2.41
N GLU A 86 -10.79 -7.02 3.60
CA GLU A 86 -10.91 -7.88 4.79
C GLU A 86 -11.89 -9.05 4.58
N LEU A 87 -12.86 -8.91 3.67
CA LEU A 87 -13.82 -9.96 3.36
C LEU A 87 -13.24 -11.07 2.48
N HIS A 88 -12.09 -10.90 1.83
CA HIS A 88 -11.58 -11.93 0.92
C HIS A 88 -10.06 -12.13 0.95
N LEU A 89 -9.31 -11.30 1.67
CA LEU A 89 -7.87 -11.44 1.85
C LEU A 89 -7.53 -11.77 3.31
N GLU A 90 -6.60 -12.69 3.47
CA GLU A 90 -5.89 -12.87 4.73
C GLU A 90 -4.78 -11.83 4.87
N GLY A 91 -4.69 -11.19 6.04
CA GLY A 91 -3.64 -10.21 6.32
C GLY A 91 -3.72 -8.93 5.49
N ALA A 92 -4.93 -8.48 5.13
CA ALA A 92 -5.13 -7.16 4.53
C ALA A 92 -4.67 -6.07 5.51
N SER A 93 -3.71 -5.25 5.10
CA SER A 93 -3.13 -4.25 6.00
C SER A 93 -2.52 -3.07 5.26
N VAL A 94 -2.47 -1.93 5.95
CA VAL A 94 -1.97 -0.67 5.42
C VAL A 94 -0.82 -0.15 6.26
N TRP A 95 0.27 0.25 5.61
CA TRP A 95 1.42 0.84 6.28
C TRP A 95 1.88 2.12 5.60
N ARG A 96 2.37 3.05 6.41
CA ARG A 96 3.13 4.20 5.93
C ARG A 96 4.58 3.79 5.74
N ALA A 97 5.17 4.23 4.64
CA ALA A 97 6.56 4.03 4.34
C ALA A 97 7.21 5.31 3.85
N VAL A 98 8.54 5.33 3.95
CA VAL A 98 9.39 6.29 3.26
C VAL A 98 10.25 5.54 2.26
N VAL A 99 10.53 6.18 1.13
CA VAL A 99 11.33 5.64 0.02
C VAL A 99 12.30 6.71 -0.48
N GLY A 100 13.28 6.30 -1.29
CA GLY A 100 14.22 7.23 -1.92
C GLY A 100 15.03 8.04 -0.90
N ALA A 101 15.21 9.34 -1.17
CA ALA A 101 16.16 10.18 -0.44
C ALA A 101 15.87 10.32 1.08
N VAL A 102 14.61 10.22 1.50
CA VAL A 102 14.23 10.34 2.93
C VAL A 102 14.68 9.12 3.74
N VAL A 103 14.96 7.98 3.10
CA VAL A 103 15.46 6.79 3.80
C VAL A 103 16.79 7.08 4.50
N THR A 104 17.71 7.78 3.83
CA THR A 104 19.03 8.13 4.40
C THR A 104 18.88 9.00 5.65
N GLU A 105 17.96 9.97 5.62
CA GLU A 105 17.66 10.83 6.77
C GLU A 105 17.13 9.99 7.95
N ARG A 106 16.15 9.10 7.71
CA ARG A 106 15.60 8.21 8.75
C ARG A 106 16.66 7.27 9.33
N MET A 107 17.54 6.74 8.49
CA MET A 107 18.65 5.91 8.96
C MET A 107 19.63 6.72 9.83
N GLY A 108 19.89 7.98 9.48
CA GLY A 108 20.69 8.89 10.32
C GLY A 108 20.07 9.11 11.69
N MET A 109 18.76 9.37 11.75
CA MET A 109 18.01 9.49 13.03
C MET A 109 18.08 8.20 13.85
N TRP A 110 17.97 7.03 13.21
CA TRP A 110 18.08 5.75 13.89
C TRP A 110 19.46 5.53 14.50
N VAL A 111 20.54 5.84 13.77
CA VAL A 111 21.92 5.75 14.30
C VAL A 111 22.10 6.66 15.53
N GLN A 112 21.55 7.87 15.50
CA GLN A 112 21.62 8.81 16.63
C GLN A 112 20.87 8.31 17.88
N ALA A 113 19.89 7.43 17.72
CA ALA A 113 19.11 6.87 18.81
C ALA A 113 19.77 5.66 19.49
N LEU A 114 20.88 5.15 18.96
CA LEU A 114 21.58 4.01 19.55
C LEU A 114 22.19 4.39 20.92
N PRO A 115 22.11 3.51 21.92
CA PRO A 115 22.83 3.71 23.18
C PRO A 115 24.33 3.89 22.94
N LYS A 116 24.96 4.74 23.74
CA LYS A 116 26.42 4.94 23.75
C LYS A 116 27.11 3.91 24.62
#